data_AF-A0A8C5NG24-F1
#
_entry.id   AF-A0A8C5NG24-F1
#
_cell.length_a   1.000
_cell.length_b   1.000
_cell.length_c   1.000
_cell.angle_alpha   90.00
_cell.angle_beta   90.00
_cell.angle_gamma   90.00
#
_symmetry.space_group_name_H-M   'P 1'
#
loop_
_entity.id
_entity.type
_entity.pdbx_description
1 polymer ?
#
loop_
_entity_poly.entity_id
_entity_poly.type
_entity_poly.pdbx_seq_one_letter_code
_entity_poly.pdbx_strand_id
1 'polypeptide(L)'
;MRALGQNPTNKEVKTILGNPSADEMANKRIEFEAFLPMLQTIINSPNKAGFEDYVEGLRVFDKEGNGTVMGAELRIVLSTLGEKMNEAEIDALMAGQEDENGCINYEGKT
;
A
#
# COMPACT_ATOMS: atom_id res chain seq x y z
N MET A 1 -2.91 13.70 0.05
CA MET A 1 -3.59 12.79 1.02
C MET A 1 -2.57 11.98 1.81
N ARG A 2 -1.71 11.17 1.19
CA ARG A 2 -0.64 10.42 1.89
C ARG A 2 0.30 11.31 2.72
N ALA A 3 0.73 12.44 2.16
CA ALA A 3 1.50 13.46 2.90
C ALA A 3 0.76 14.09 4.11
N LEU A 4 -0.55 13.88 4.24
CA LEU A 4 -1.38 14.34 5.36
C LEU A 4 -1.76 13.18 6.31
N GLY A 5 -0.97 12.10 6.30
CA GLY A 5 -1.11 10.97 7.22
C GLY A 5 -2.25 9.99 6.89
N GLN A 6 -2.85 10.08 5.70
CA GLN A 6 -3.92 9.17 5.28
C GLN A 6 -3.38 8.09 4.34
N ASN A 7 -3.92 6.87 4.40
CA ASN A 7 -3.49 5.75 3.56
C ASN A 7 -4.61 5.26 2.61
N PRO A 8 -5.13 6.10 1.68
CA PRO A 8 -6.15 5.66 0.75
C PRO A 8 -5.59 4.72 -0.32
N THR A 9 -6.44 3.82 -0.77
CA THR A 9 -6.23 3.02 -1.98
C THR A 9 -6.30 3.90 -3.23
N ASN A 10 -5.65 3.48 -4.31
CA ASN A 10 -5.75 4.15 -5.61
C ASN A 10 -7.20 4.15 -6.12
N LYS A 11 -7.98 3.09 -5.83
CA LYS A 11 -9.40 3.03 -6.16
C LYS A 11 -10.23 4.08 -5.44
N GLU A 12 -10.03 4.29 -4.13
CA GLU A 12 -10.72 5.34 -3.38
C GLU A 12 -10.41 6.73 -3.95
N VAL A 13 -9.13 7.00 -4.22
CA VAL A 13 -8.72 8.28 -4.82
C VAL A 13 -9.37 8.49 -6.18
N LYS A 14 -9.33 7.50 -7.08
CA LYS A 14 -10.02 7.58 -8.38
C LYS A 14 -11.51 7.84 -8.25
N THR A 15 -12.17 7.18 -7.29
CA THR A 15 -13.60 7.33 -7.06
C THR A 15 -13.94 8.76 -6.61
N ILE A 16 -13.18 9.31 -5.66
CA ILE A 16 -13.36 10.68 -5.15
C ILE A 16 -13.12 11.73 -6.23
N LEU A 17 -12.20 11.45 -7.16
CA LEU A 17 -11.93 12.31 -8.31
C LEU A 17 -12.98 12.19 -9.43
N GLY A 18 -13.97 11.31 -9.30
CA GLY A 18 -15.03 11.10 -10.28
C GLY A 18 -14.67 10.14 -11.41
N ASN A 19 -13.78 9.17 -11.16
CA ASN A 19 -13.25 8.21 -12.14
C ASN A 19 -12.70 8.87 -13.41
N PRO A 20 -11.71 9.78 -13.26
CA PRO A 20 -11.16 10.52 -14.38
C PRO A 20 -10.42 9.60 -15.38
N SER A 21 -10.40 10.03 -16.63
CA SER A 21 -9.54 9.48 -17.67
C SER A 21 -8.05 9.78 -17.39
N ALA A 22 -7.15 9.14 -18.15
CA ALA A 22 -5.71 9.39 -18.03
C ALA A 22 -5.32 10.84 -18.38
N ASP A 23 -6.00 11.44 -19.36
CA ASP A 23 -5.78 12.84 -19.75
C ASP A 23 -6.21 13.80 -18.64
N GLU A 24 -7.39 13.57 -18.05
CA GLU A 24 -7.86 14.37 -16.91
C GLU A 24 -6.93 14.23 -15.71
N MET A 25 -6.41 13.04 -15.43
CA MET A 25 -5.42 12.84 -14.35
C MET A 25 -4.12 13.61 -14.58
N ALA A 26 -3.69 13.79 -15.83
CA ALA A 26 -2.47 14.53 -16.17
C ALA A 26 -2.69 16.05 -16.18
N ASN A 27 -3.85 16.50 -16.67
CA ASN A 27 -4.06 17.89 -17.06
C ASN A 27 -5.04 18.66 -16.17
N LYS A 28 -6.00 17.99 -15.52
CA LYS A 28 -6.97 18.67 -14.64
C LYS A 28 -6.26 19.23 -13.41
N ARG A 29 -6.69 20.41 -12.98
CA ARG A 29 -6.22 21.06 -11.75
C ARG A 29 -7.33 21.04 -10.71
N ILE A 30 -6.92 20.97 -9.45
CA ILE A 30 -7.81 20.95 -8.30
C ILE A 30 -7.35 22.09 -7.39
N GLU A 31 -8.22 23.06 -7.19
CA GLU A 31 -7.99 24.14 -6.23
C GLU A 31 -8.06 23.59 -4.80
N PHE A 32 -7.37 24.27 -3.87
CA PHE A 32 -7.30 23.83 -2.48
C PHE A 32 -8.69 23.65 -1.85
N GLU A 33 -9.60 24.58 -2.06
CA GLU A 33 -10.98 24.52 -1.56
C GLU A 33 -11.75 23.29 -2.09
N ALA A 34 -11.46 22.86 -3.32
CA ALA A 34 -12.05 21.65 -3.89
C ALA A 34 -11.41 20.36 -3.35
N PHE A 35 -10.15 20.43 -2.91
CA PHE A 35 -9.45 19.30 -2.31
C PHE A 35 -9.89 19.00 -0.86
N LEU A 36 -10.28 20.01 -0.08
CA LEU A 36 -10.71 19.85 1.31
C LEU A 36 -11.84 18.81 1.51
N PRO A 37 -12.97 18.87 0.78
CA PRO A 37 -14.02 17.86 0.92
C PRO A 37 -13.54 16.47 0.51
N MET A 38 -12.66 16.35 -0.50
CA MET A 38 -12.07 15.08 -0.90
C MET A 38 -11.23 14.46 0.22
N LEU A 39 -10.43 15.27 0.91
CA LEU A 39 -9.66 14.84 2.06
C LEU A 39 -10.55 14.42 3.23
N GLN A 40 -11.61 15.19 3.51
CA GLN A 40 -12.55 14.88 4.59
C GLN A 40 -13.24 13.52 4.37
N THR A 41 -13.59 13.18 3.12
CA THR A 41 -14.12 11.85 2.77
C THR A 41 -13.15 10.73 3.13
N ILE A 42 -11.84 10.90 2.85
CA ILE A 42 -10.83 9.90 3.20
C ILE A 42 -10.62 9.79 4.72
N ILE A 43 -10.58 10.92 5.43
CA ILE A 43 -10.43 10.94 6.90
C ILE A 43 -11.56 10.15 7.57
N ASN A 44 -12.78 10.27 7.05
CA ASN A 44 -13.96 9.62 7.58
C ASN A 44 -14.17 8.19 7.03
N SER A 45 -13.28 7.68 6.17
CA SER A 45 -13.39 6.32 5.63
C SER A 45 -13.18 5.31 6.76
N PRO A 46 -14.12 4.36 6.98
CA PRO A 46 -14.05 3.39 8.06
C PRO A 46 -13.02 2.28 7.83
N ASN A 47 -12.49 2.16 6.61
CA ASN A 47 -11.64 1.05 6.19
C ASN A 47 -10.18 1.27 6.60
N LYS A 48 -9.87 0.94 7.85
CA LYS A 48 -8.48 0.77 8.30
C LYS A 48 -8.33 -0.66 8.79
N ALA A 49 -7.70 -1.50 7.96
CA ALA A 49 -7.24 -2.81 8.39
C ALA A 49 -6.28 -2.63 9.58
N GLY A 50 -6.43 -3.49 10.58
CA GLY A 50 -5.56 -3.54 11.74
C GLY A 50 -4.25 -4.26 11.44
N PHE A 51 -3.33 -4.22 12.39
CA PHE A 51 -2.06 -4.97 12.33
C PHE A 51 -2.30 -6.47 12.08
N GLU A 52 -3.23 -7.08 12.83
CA GLU A 52 -3.57 -8.50 12.70
C GLU A 52 -4.05 -8.87 11.30
N ASP A 53 -4.84 -8.02 10.64
CA ASP A 53 -5.32 -8.28 9.27
C ASP A 53 -4.15 -8.37 8.28
N TYR A 54 -3.11 -7.54 8.46
CA TYR A 54 -1.92 -7.56 7.63
C TYR A 54 -1.03 -8.77 7.92
N VAL A 55 -0.85 -9.12 9.19
CA VAL A 55 -0.07 -10.29 9.61
C VAL A 55 -0.69 -11.58 9.07
N GLU A 56 -2.01 -11.77 9.24
CA GLU A 56 -2.70 -12.96 8.71
C GLU A 56 -2.61 -13.02 7.17
N GLY A 57 -2.69 -11.88 6.49
CA GLY A 57 -2.53 -11.81 5.04
C GLY A 57 -1.14 -12.25 4.57
N LEU A 58 -0.08 -11.88 5.30
CA LEU A 58 1.30 -12.24 4.98
C LEU A 58 1.63 -13.68 5.40
N ARG A 59 1.02 -14.18 6.49
CA ARG A 59 1.21 -15.56 6.97
C ARG A 59 0.84 -16.62 5.93
N VAL A 60 -0.05 -16.31 4.98
CA VAL A 60 -0.38 -17.22 3.86
C VAL A 60 0.85 -17.59 3.03
N PHE A 61 1.89 -16.76 3.03
CA PHE A 61 3.14 -17.00 2.32
C PHE A 61 4.24 -17.65 3.19
N ASP A 62 4.02 -17.76 4.50
CA ASP A 62 4.93 -18.44 5.43
C ASP A 62 4.64 -19.95 5.43
N LYS A 63 5.30 -20.66 4.52
CA LYS A 63 5.11 -22.11 4.34
C LYS A 63 5.59 -22.93 5.52
N GLU A 64 6.55 -22.40 6.28
CA GLU A 64 7.19 -23.11 7.39
C GLU A 64 6.58 -22.77 8.75
N GLY A 65 5.75 -21.72 8.81
CA GLY A 65 5.14 -21.22 10.04
C GLY A 65 6.16 -20.64 11.02
N ASN A 66 7.28 -20.12 10.52
CA ASN A 66 8.40 -19.67 11.33
C ASN A 66 8.39 -18.15 11.60
N GLY A 67 7.37 -17.42 11.12
CA GLY A 67 7.26 -15.97 11.27
C GLY A 67 7.99 -15.17 10.19
N THR A 68 8.46 -15.82 9.12
CA THR A 68 9.19 -15.16 8.03
C THR A 68 8.68 -15.53 6.64
N VAL A 69 8.91 -14.64 5.67
CA VAL A 69 8.66 -14.88 4.25
C VAL A 69 9.92 -14.54 3.46
N MET A 70 10.19 -15.31 2.40
CA MET A 70 11.31 -15.02 1.50
C MET A 70 11.11 -13.66 0.82
N GLY A 71 12.10 -12.77 0.90
CA GLY A 71 12.00 -11.43 0.31
C GLY A 71 11.65 -11.46 -1.18
N ALA A 72 12.21 -12.43 -1.92
CA ALA A 72 11.87 -12.67 -3.32
C ALA A 72 10.39 -13.02 -3.55
N GLU A 73 9.77 -13.82 -2.68
CA GLU A 73 8.34 -14.15 -2.78
C GLU A 73 7.48 -12.92 -2.48
N LEU A 74 7.85 -12.14 -1.47
CA LEU A 74 7.14 -10.90 -1.14
C LEU A 74 7.20 -9.87 -2.29
N ARG A 75 8.34 -9.74 -2.98
CA ARG A 75 8.48 -8.90 -4.18
C ARG A 75 7.51 -9.31 -5.30
N ILE A 76 7.37 -10.61 -5.54
CA ILE A 76 6.42 -11.14 -6.53
C ILE A 76 4.98 -10.82 -6.11
N VAL A 77 4.65 -10.99 -4.84
CA VAL A 77 3.31 -10.68 -4.31
C VAL A 77 2.96 -9.20 -4.53
N LEU A 78 3.83 -8.28 -4.10
CA LEU A 78 3.61 -6.83 -4.20
C LEU A 78 3.51 -6.32 -5.65
N SER A 79 4.17 -7.00 -6.60
CA SER A 79 4.13 -6.64 -8.03
C SER A 79 2.95 -7.26 -8.79
N THR A 80 2.30 -8.30 -8.26
CA THR A 80 1.29 -9.09 -8.99
C THR A 80 -0.12 -9.03 -8.41
N LEU A 81 -0.27 -8.89 -7.09
CA LEU A 81 -1.57 -8.93 -6.40
C LEU A 81 -2.04 -7.55 -5.98
N GLY A 82 -3.36 -7.35 -6.00
CA GLY A 82 -4.00 -6.11 -5.53
C GLY A 82 -3.63 -4.87 -6.35
N GLU A 83 -3.38 -3.75 -5.65
CA GLU A 83 -2.87 -2.52 -6.26
C GLU A 83 -1.36 -2.64 -6.44
N LYS A 84 -0.98 -3.15 -7.62
CA LYS A 84 0.41 -3.48 -7.98
C LYS A 84 1.35 -2.30 -7.80
N MET A 85 2.46 -2.57 -7.11
CA MET A 85 3.58 -1.64 -6.99
C MET A 85 4.54 -1.80 -8.16
N ASN A 86 5.21 -0.72 -8.55
CA ASN A 86 6.32 -0.80 -9.49
C ASN A 86 7.63 -1.20 -8.79
N GLU A 87 8.63 -1.60 -9.57
CA GLU A 87 9.91 -2.09 -9.06
C GLU A 87 10.61 -1.09 -8.14
N ALA A 88 10.62 0.20 -8.49
CA ALA A 88 11.24 1.23 -7.67
C ALA A 88 10.52 1.44 -6.31
N GLU A 89 9.19 1.33 -6.29
CA GLU A 89 8.42 1.39 -5.03
C GLU A 89 8.70 0.18 -4.14
N ILE A 90 8.84 -1.01 -4.74
CA ILE A 90 9.16 -2.25 -4.02
C ILE A 90 10.58 -2.19 -3.48
N ASP A 91 11.55 -1.75 -4.28
CA ASP A 91 12.94 -1.61 -3.85
C ASP A 91 13.08 -0.65 -2.67
N ALA A 92 12.41 0.49 -2.75
CA ALA A 92 12.39 1.47 -1.67
C ALA A 92 11.76 0.90 -0.39
N LEU A 93 10.69 0.12 -0.51
CA LEU A 93 10.02 -0.52 0.63
C LEU A 93 10.87 -1.62 1.27
N MET A 94 11.53 -2.44 0.46
CA MET A 94 12.22 -3.66 0.88
C MET A 94 13.66 -3.40 1.36
N ALA A 95 14.19 -2.20 1.12
CA ALA A 95 15.54 -1.82 1.52
C ALA A 95 15.77 -2.03 3.03
N GLY A 96 16.74 -2.89 3.36
CA GLY A 96 17.15 -3.19 4.74
C GLY A 96 16.18 -4.05 5.56
N GLN A 97 15.14 -4.60 4.94
CA GLN A 97 14.16 -5.45 5.62
C GLN A 97 14.60 -6.92 5.68
N GLU A 98 15.30 -7.39 4.64
CA GLU A 98 15.81 -8.75 4.55
C GLU A 98 16.94 -9.01 5.56
N ASP A 99 16.95 -10.19 6.16
CA ASP A 99 18.03 -10.71 6.98
C ASP A 99 19.18 -11.32 6.13
N GLU A 100 20.17 -11.92 6.78
CA GLU A 100 21.32 -12.56 6.11
C GLU A 100 20.92 -13.72 5.18
N ASN A 101 19.72 -14.28 5.35
CA ASN A 101 19.18 -15.37 4.54
C ASN A 101 18.22 -14.88 3.44
N GLY A 102 18.01 -13.56 3.32
CA GLY A 102 17.03 -13.00 2.38
C GLY A 102 15.58 -13.13 2.85
N CYS A 103 15.35 -13.40 4.14
CA CYS A 103 14.03 -13.55 4.73
C CYS A 103 13.59 -12.25 5.43
N ILE A 104 12.28 -12.03 5.49
CA ILE A 104 11.65 -10.88 6.15
C ILE A 104 10.73 -11.39 7.25
N ASN A 105 10.92 -10.88 8.46
CA ASN A 105 9.96 -11.03 9.54
C ASN A 105 8.76 -10.10 9.27
N TYR A 106 7.60 -10.68 8.99
CA TYR A 106 6.40 -9.94 8.59
C TYR A 106 5.60 -9.36 9.77
N GLU A 107 5.92 -9.74 11.02
CA GLU A 107 5.40 -9.10 12.23
C GLU A 107 6.28 -7.89 12.65
N GLY A 108 7.50 -7.82 12.11
CA GLY A 108 8.48 -6.76 12.37
C GLY A 108 9.57 -7.20 13.36
N LYS A 109 10.67 -6.43 13.40
CA LYS A 109 11.75 -6.65 14.39
C LYS A 109 11.26 -6.28 15.79
N THR A 110 11.38 -7.20 16.74
CA THR A 110 11.33 -6.88 18.19
C THR A 110 12.61 -6.22 18.64
#